data_AF-A0A530BVZ4-F1
#
_entry.id   AF-A0A530BVZ4-F1
#
_cell.length_a   1.000
_cell.length_b   1.000
_cell.length_c   1.000
_cell.angle_alpha   90.00
_cell.angle_beta   90.00
_cell.angle_gamma   90.00
#
_symmetry.space_group_name_H-M   'P 1'
#
loop_
_entity.id
_entity.type
_entity.pdbx_description
1 polymer ?
#
loop_
_entity_poly.entity_id
_entity_poly.type
_entity_poly.pdbx_seq_one_letter_code
_entity_poly.pdbx_strand_id
1 'polypeptide(L)' 'MKTTLEITAEPLPRDLAFLGESLTAFNDGDVGPSDRKPLVVFVRDEHDAVVAGISGYTAWGWLYVQWLWVDETLRGKG' A
#
# COMPACT_ATOMS: atom_id res chain seq x y z
N MET A 1 -30.24 15.85 -9.74
CA MET A 1 -29.76 15.37 -8.43
C MET A 1 -29.12 16.54 -7.70
N LYS A 2 -29.33 16.64 -6.38
CA LYS A 2 -28.61 17.61 -5.54
C LYS A 2 -27.47 16.85 -4.83
N THR A 3 -26.26 17.36 -4.91
CA THR A 3 -25.07 16.78 -4.26
C THR A 3 -24.67 17.63 -3.05
N THR A 4 -24.08 16.99 -2.05
CA THR A 4 -23.53 17.64 -0.85
C THR A 4 -22.07 17.20 -0.70
N LEU A 5 -21.21 18.12 -0.24
CA LEU A 5 -19.81 17.83 0.09
C LEU A 5 -19.70 17.46 1.58
N GLU A 6 -18.96 16.40 1.89
CA GLU A 6 -18.62 16.00 3.25
C GLU A 6 -17.08 15.98 3.40
N ILE A 7 -16.58 16.45 4.53
CA ILE A 7 -15.16 16.44 4.90
C ILE A 7 -15.07 15.84 6.30
N THR A 8 -14.35 14.74 6.46
CA THR A 8 -14.19 14.04 7.75
C THR A 8 -12.77 13.51 7.91
N ALA A 9 -12.27 13.53 9.14
CA ALA A 9 -11.05 12.83 9.53
C ALA A 9 -11.34 11.40 10.05
N GLU A 10 -12.62 11.06 10.22
CA GLU A 10 -13.10 9.78 10.76
C GLU A 10 -14.05 9.14 9.75
N PRO A 11 -13.56 8.71 8.58
CA PRO A 11 -14.41 8.08 7.58
C PRO A 11 -14.94 6.74 8.11
N LEU A 12 -16.17 6.38 7.74
CA LEU A 12 -16.68 5.05 8.04
C LEU A 12 -15.93 4.02 7.17
N PRO A 13 -15.52 2.86 7.72
CA PRO A 13 -14.81 1.84 6.95
C PRO A 13 -15.54 1.39 5.68
N ARG A 14 -16.89 1.36 5.71
CA ARG A 14 -17.73 0.99 4.56
C ARG A 14 -17.64 2.00 3.41
N ASP A 15 -17.50 3.29 3.71
CA ASP A 15 -17.48 4.33 2.69
C ASP A 15 -16.10 4.34 1.98
N LEU A 16 -15.03 4.07 2.73
CA LEU A 16 -13.70 3.84 2.16
C LEU A 16 -13.65 2.58 1.30
N ALA A 17 -14.26 1.48 1.77
CA ALA A 17 -14.35 0.24 1.00
C ALA A 17 -15.10 0.45 -0.32
N PHE A 18 -16.28 1.09 -0.27
CA PHE A 18 -17.05 1.43 -1.46
C PHE A 18 -16.26 2.29 -2.45
N LEU A 19 -15.53 3.29 -1.98
CA LEU A 19 -14.70 4.15 -2.82
C LEU A 19 -13.59 3.36 -3.52
N GLY A 20 -12.87 2.52 -2.77
CA GLY A 20 -11.78 1.69 -3.30
C GLY A 20 -12.25 0.63 -4.30
N GLU A 21 -13.35 -0.05 -3.99
CA GLU A 21 -13.95 -1.06 -4.87
C GLU A 21 -14.48 -0.44 -6.17
N SER A 22 -15.17 0.69 -6.08
CA SER A 22 -15.71 1.39 -7.26
C SER A 22 -14.60 1.86 -8.21
N LEU A 23 -13.51 2.39 -7.65
CA LEU A 23 -12.35 2.79 -8.46
C LEU A 23 -11.63 1.59 -9.07
N THR A 24 -11.49 0.49 -8.31
CA THR A 24 -10.90 -0.76 -8.81
C THR A 24 -11.70 -1.31 -9.98
N ALA A 25 -13.03 -1.41 -9.84
CA ALA A 25 -13.90 -1.91 -10.89
C ALA A 25 -13.86 -1.04 -12.17
N PHE A 26 -13.77 0.29 -12.01
CA PHE A 26 -13.59 1.19 -13.15
C PHE A 26 -12.24 0.94 -13.86
N ASN A 27 -11.14 0.89 -13.11
CA ASN A 27 -9.80 0.68 -13.68
C ASN A 27 -9.67 -0.70 -14.34
N ASP A 28 -10.21 -1.76 -13.73
CA ASP A 28 -10.20 -3.10 -14.30
C ASP A 28 -10.92 -3.14 -15.65
N GLY A 29 -11.99 -2.35 -15.82
CA GLY A 29 -12.72 -2.23 -17.09
C GLY A 29 -12.02 -1.38 -18.15
N ASP A 30 -11.23 -0.38 -17.74
CA ASP A 30 -10.56 0.56 -18.66
C ASP A 30 -9.17 0.07 -19.11
N VAL A 31 -8.35 -0.43 -18.17
CA VAL A 31 -6.95 -0.81 -18.41
C VAL A 31 -6.64 -2.28 -18.11
N GLY A 32 -7.64 -3.06 -17.69
CA GLY A 32 -7.48 -4.46 -17.32
C GLY A 32 -7.01 -4.67 -15.87
N PRO A 33 -7.03 -5.94 -15.40
CA PRO A 33 -6.75 -6.27 -14.01
C PRO A 33 -5.34 -5.85 -13.60
N SER A 34 -5.22 -5.24 -12.42
CA SER A 34 -3.93 -4.78 -11.89
C SER A 34 -2.95 -5.89 -11.51
N ASP A 35 -3.45 -7.11 -11.29
CA ASP A 35 -2.72 -8.23 -10.68
C ASP A 35 -1.96 -7.80 -9.41
N ARG A 36 -2.58 -6.92 -8.61
CA ARG A 36 -1.95 -6.33 -7.45
C ARG A 36 -1.54 -7.39 -6.43
N LYS A 37 -0.24 -7.44 -6.11
CA LYS A 37 0.34 -8.38 -5.13
C LYS A 37 1.13 -7.64 -4.07
N PRO A 38 0.78 -7.76 -2.78
CA PRO A 38 1.60 -7.25 -1.69
C PRO A 38 3.02 -7.84 -1.76
N LEU A 39 4.01 -7.00 -1.51
CA LEU A 39 5.41 -7.41 -1.43
C LEU A 39 6.05 -6.79 -0.18
N VAL A 40 6.68 -7.62 0.62
CA VAL A 40 7.40 -7.21 1.82
C VAL A 40 8.68 -8.02 1.96
N VAL A 41 9.75 -7.34 2.35
CA VAL A 41 11.02 -7.98 2.71
C VAL A 41 11.46 -7.42 4.06
N PHE A 42 11.81 -8.32 4.97
CA PHE A 42 12.36 -7.96 6.28
C PHE A 42 13.79 -8.48 6.40
N VAL A 43 14.65 -7.68 7.03
CA VAL A 43 15.92 -8.13 7.60
C VAL A 43 15.68 -8.33 9.09
N ARG A 44 16.10 -9.48 9.59
CA ARG A 44 15.96 -9.84 11.01
C ARG A 44 17.32 -10.15 11.63
N ASP A 45 17.47 -9.84 12.91
CA ASP A 45 18.64 -10.22 13.70
C ASP A 45 18.54 -11.69 14.18
N GLU A 46 19.53 -12.12 14.96
CA GLU A 46 19.60 -13.46 15.55
C GLU A 46 18.49 -13.77 16.57
N HIS A 47 17.77 -12.75 17.04
CA HIS A 47 16.63 -12.86 17.96
C HIS A 47 15.28 -12.73 17.24
N ASP A 48 15.27 -12.78 15.90
CA ASP A 48 14.09 -12.61 15.03
C ASP A 48 13.47 -11.19 15.05
N ALA A 49 14.16 -10.19 15.59
CA ALA A 49 13.67 -8.81 15.59
C ALA A 49 13.87 -8.15 14.22
N VAL A 50 12.90 -7.36 13.74
CA VAL A 50 13.03 -6.62 12.47
C VAL A 50 14.02 -5.47 12.64
N VAL A 51 15.11 -5.48 11.87
CA VAL A 51 16.15 -4.44 11.87
C VAL A 51 16.20 -3.62 10.58
N ALA A 52 15.50 -4.07 9.52
CA ALA A 52 15.22 -3.29 8.33
C ALA A 52 14.03 -3.89 7.57
N GLY A 53 13.41 -3.13 6.69
CA GLY A 53 12.42 -3.67 5.78
C GLY A 53 11.96 -2.71 4.68
N ILE A 54 11.34 -3.30 3.68
CA ILE A 54 10.65 -2.62 2.59
C ILE A 54 9.26 -3.23 2.45
N SER A 55 8.24 -2.39 2.26
CA SER A 55 6.87 -2.82 1.97
C SER A 55 6.30 -2.06 0.78
N GLY A 56 5.38 -2.72 0.08
CA GLY A 56 4.72 -2.16 -1.08
C GLY A 56 3.88 -3.21 -1.79
N TYR A 57 3.73 -3.03 -3.09
CA TYR A 57 3.08 -4.01 -3.94
C TYR A 57 3.53 -3.87 -5.38
N THR A 58 3.39 -4.95 -6.15
CA THR A 58 3.45 -4.88 -7.62
C THR A 58 2.06 -4.70 -8.19
N ALA A 59 1.91 -3.88 -9.23
CA ALA A 59 0.67 -3.74 -10.00
C ALA A 59 1.00 -3.26 -11.43
N TRP A 60 0.31 -3.80 -12.44
CA TRP A 60 0.54 -3.48 -13.87
C TRP A 60 2.02 -3.55 -14.31
N GLY A 61 2.79 -4.48 -13.74
CA GLY A 61 4.23 -4.63 -14.02
C GLY A 61 5.16 -3.63 -13.32
N TRP A 62 4.64 -2.72 -12.50
CA TRP A 62 5.40 -1.75 -11.72
C TRP A 62 5.49 -2.14 -10.25
N LEU A 63 6.58 -1.77 -9.58
CA LEU A 63 6.72 -1.83 -8.13
C LEU A 63 6.39 -0.46 -7.52
N TYR A 64 5.44 -0.43 -6.59
CA TYR A 64 5.22 0.69 -5.69
C TYR A 64 5.84 0.40 -4.33
N VAL A 65 6.72 1.29 -3.86
CA VAL A 65 7.32 1.22 -2.51
C VAL A 65 6.57 2.18 -1.60
N GLN A 66 5.95 1.63 -0.55
CA GLN A 66 5.21 2.41 0.45
C GLN A 66 6.12 2.82 1.60
N TRP A 67 6.85 1.85 2.18
CA TRP A 67 7.78 2.10 3.28
C TRP A 67 9.13 1.44 2.98
N LEU A 68 10.19 2.16 3.34
CA LEU A 68 11.54 1.66 3.40
C LEU A 68 12.17 2.20 4.68
N TRP A 69 12.70 1.32 5.50
CA TRP A 69 13.30 1.69 6.77
C TRP A 69 14.46 0.76 7.11
N VAL A 70 15.48 1.35 7.74
CA VAL A 70 16.66 0.67 8.24
C VAL A 70 16.95 1.21 9.63
N ASP A 71 17.19 0.30 10.57
CA ASP A 71 17.67 0.65 11.90
C ASP A 71 18.92 1.52 11.81
N GLU A 72 19.02 2.51 12.68
CA GLU A 72 20.09 3.51 12.62
C GLU A 72 21.49 2.88 12.67
N THR A 73 21.66 1.80 13.43
CA THR A 73 22.95 1.10 13.60
C THR A 73 23.42 0.37 12.34
N LEU A 74 22.52 0.15 11.37
CA LEU A 74 22.78 -0.54 10.12
C LEU A 74 22.85 0.39 8.89
N ARG A 75 22.56 1.68 9.04
CA ARG A 75 22.63 2.64 7.93
C ARG A 75 24.07 2.81 7.41
N GLY A 76 24.20 3.04 6.10
CA GLY A 76 25.49 3.24 5.43
C GLY A 76 26.29 1.96 5.19
N LYS A 77 25.68 0.79 5.40
CA LYS A 77 26.31 -0.53 5.19
C LYS A 77 25.77 -1.27 3.95
N GLY A 78 24.96 -0.59 3.14
CA GLY A 78 24.28 -1.09 1.94
C GLY A 78 23.29 -0.08 1.42
#